data_AF-A0A0P0SFL5-F1
#
_entry.id   AF-A0A0P0SFL5-F1
#
_cell.length_a   1.000
_cell.length_b   1.000
_cell.length_c   1.000
_cell.angle_alpha   90.00
_cell.angle_beta   90.00
_cell.angle_gamma   90.00
#
_symmetry.space_group_name_H-M   'P 1'
#
loop_
_entity.id
_entity.type
_entity.pdbx_description
1 polymer ?
#
loop_
_entity_poly.entity_id
_entity_poly.type
_entity_poly.pdbx_seq_one_letter_code
_entity_poly.pdbx_strand_id
1 'polypeptide(L)'
;MDDEEVPATLRRLWGRAGRPRRGPKPALSTDRIVRTAADLADAEGLGAVSMARVADVLGCTAMALYRHVESKDELLALLADHIAEPLTMPEHAGDWRSGLEAWTRAQIDAALARPWFLELPLAAARIGPNRVRWMEEAFAVLAEVDLRGDEKLAVVGLLAQHVLAEARVQLETTLAAADDVRRRRGLPADTPLSELDPAEVTAANPMHDFETVLHDLAAPGDYPHLKAALADMPAPVLTGARDPDAEIDLGLGLVLDGVEAYVRARSAGPPPRPPGDGTVGGPRHHGSRDDRIGDRPAG
;
A
#
# COMPACT_ATOMS: atom_id res chain seq x y z
N MET A 1 -16.00 0.01 -24.91
CA MET A 1 -14.91 0.90 -24.52
C MET A 1 -13.86 0.73 -25.60
N ASP A 2 -13.75 1.69 -26.51
CA ASP A 2 -12.85 1.60 -27.65
C ASP A 2 -11.40 1.64 -27.16
N ASP A 3 -10.54 0.79 -27.73
CA ASP A 3 -9.11 0.68 -27.36
C ASP A 3 -8.32 2.00 -27.58
N GLU A 4 -8.94 2.99 -28.22
CA GLU A 4 -8.38 4.30 -28.52
C GLU A 4 -8.49 5.31 -27.35
N GLU A 5 -9.40 5.08 -26.40
CA GLU A 5 -9.55 5.92 -25.18
C GLU A 5 -8.56 5.54 -24.06
N VAL A 6 -7.89 4.39 -24.16
CA VAL A 6 -6.98 3.90 -23.11
C VAL A 6 -5.55 4.45 -23.33
N PRO A 7 -4.97 5.17 -22.33
CA PRO A 7 -3.60 5.69 -22.39
C PRO A 7 -2.57 4.66 -22.88
N ALA A 8 -1.63 5.08 -23.73
CA ALA A 8 -0.62 4.21 -24.34
C ALA A 8 0.18 3.39 -23.30
N THR A 9 0.55 3.99 -22.17
CA THR A 9 1.18 3.31 -21.03
C THR A 9 0.34 2.15 -20.51
N LEU A 10 -0.97 2.33 -20.35
CA LEU A 10 -1.85 1.25 -19.89
C LEU A 10 -1.97 0.14 -20.94
N ARG A 11 -2.08 0.48 -22.23
CA ARG A 11 -2.12 -0.54 -23.29
C ARG A 11 -0.86 -1.39 -23.33
N ARG A 12 0.32 -0.78 -23.19
CA ARG A 12 1.61 -1.49 -23.18
C ARG A 12 1.74 -2.39 -21.96
N LEU A 13 1.42 -1.83 -20.81
CA LEU A 13 1.49 -2.50 -19.53
C LEU A 13 0.54 -3.73 -19.49
N TRP A 14 -0.62 -3.65 -20.16
CA TRP A 14 -1.56 -4.77 -20.30
C TRP A 14 -1.32 -5.64 -21.56
N GLY A 15 -0.19 -5.48 -22.25
CA GLY A 15 0.17 -6.28 -23.43
C GLY A 15 -0.76 -6.10 -24.64
N ARG A 16 -1.63 -5.08 -24.62
CA ARG A 16 -2.54 -4.71 -25.72
C ARG A 16 -1.86 -3.86 -26.79
N ALA A 17 -0.65 -3.38 -26.54
CA ALA A 17 0.17 -2.74 -27.55
C ALA A 17 0.75 -3.79 -28.52
N GLY A 18 -0.04 -4.19 -29.52
CA GLY A 18 0.42 -4.87 -30.75
C GLY A 18 1.17 -6.21 -30.55
N ARG A 19 0.51 -7.32 -30.91
CA ARG A 19 1.10 -8.67 -30.90
C ARG A 19 2.47 -8.69 -31.61
N PRO A 20 3.52 -9.33 -31.03
CA PRO A 20 4.83 -9.40 -31.65
C PRO A 20 4.75 -10.10 -33.02
N ARG A 21 5.33 -9.49 -34.06
CA ARG A 21 5.44 -10.11 -35.40
C ARG A 21 6.20 -11.43 -35.29
N ARG A 22 5.67 -12.47 -35.93
CA ARG A 22 6.28 -13.80 -36.03
C ARG A 22 7.67 -13.67 -36.69
N GLY A 23 8.73 -13.96 -35.94
CA GLY A 23 10.15 -13.83 -36.35
C GLY A 23 11.10 -14.19 -35.19
N PRO A 24 12.43 -14.18 -35.39
CA PRO A 24 13.41 -14.37 -34.30
C PRO A 24 13.12 -13.39 -33.15
N LYS A 25 13.29 -13.83 -31.89
CA LYS A 25 13.05 -13.00 -30.70
C LYS A 25 13.81 -11.68 -30.89
N PRO A 26 13.13 -10.51 -30.95
CA PRO A 26 13.82 -9.25 -31.12
C PRO A 26 14.82 -9.06 -29.98
N ALA A 27 16.04 -8.62 -30.31
CA ALA A 27 17.10 -8.43 -29.32
C ALA A 27 16.70 -7.45 -28.20
N LEU A 28 15.74 -6.57 -28.45
CA LEU A 28 15.20 -5.60 -27.51
C LEU A 28 13.69 -5.82 -27.33
N SER A 29 13.22 -5.86 -26.09
CA SER A 29 11.81 -5.94 -25.72
C SER A 29 11.54 -5.06 -24.50
N THR A 30 10.29 -4.61 -24.31
CA THR A 30 9.89 -3.84 -23.13
C THR A 30 10.23 -4.58 -21.84
N ASP A 31 9.92 -5.87 -21.78
CA ASP A 31 10.25 -6.77 -20.68
C ASP A 31 11.76 -6.85 -20.37
N ARG A 32 12.63 -6.90 -21.40
CA ARG A 32 14.09 -6.84 -21.21
C ARG A 32 14.54 -5.47 -20.70
N ILE A 33 13.95 -4.38 -21.19
CA ILE A 33 14.25 -3.01 -20.74
C ILE A 33 13.89 -2.85 -19.26
N VAL A 34 12.69 -3.30 -18.86
CA VAL A 34 12.19 -3.17 -17.48
C VAL A 34 13.04 -3.98 -16.52
N ARG A 35 13.37 -5.24 -16.83
CA ARG A 35 14.30 -6.04 -15.99
C ARG A 35 15.65 -5.37 -15.83
N THR A 36 16.27 -4.90 -16.91
CA THR A 36 17.56 -4.21 -16.81
C THR A 36 17.49 -2.92 -16.01
N ALA A 37 16.37 -2.19 -16.09
CA ALA A 37 16.17 -1.01 -15.26
C ALA A 37 15.96 -1.37 -13.78
N ALA A 38 15.31 -2.52 -13.48
CA ALA A 38 15.14 -3.03 -12.13
C ALA A 38 16.47 -3.49 -11.53
N ASP A 39 17.28 -4.25 -12.29
CA ASP A 39 18.62 -4.68 -11.87
C ASP A 39 19.52 -3.47 -11.58
N LEU A 40 19.41 -2.41 -12.39
CA LEU A 40 20.13 -1.16 -12.18
C LEU A 40 19.65 -0.43 -10.91
N ALA A 41 18.35 -0.43 -10.64
CA ALA A 41 17.78 0.18 -9.44
C ALA A 41 18.17 -0.61 -8.16
N ASP A 42 18.18 -1.94 -8.24
CA ASP A 42 18.63 -2.82 -7.15
C ASP A 42 20.12 -2.58 -6.82
N ALA A 43 20.95 -2.29 -7.83
CA ALA A 43 22.40 -2.11 -7.65
C ALA A 43 22.83 -0.68 -7.30
N GLU A 44 22.22 0.33 -7.92
CA GLU A 44 22.69 1.72 -7.88
C GLU A 44 21.60 2.70 -7.39
N GLY A 45 20.40 2.20 -7.03
CA GLY A 45 19.26 3.02 -6.62
C GLY A 45 18.47 3.63 -7.78
N LEU A 46 17.30 4.21 -7.49
CA LEU A 46 16.40 4.75 -8.51
C LEU A 46 17.03 5.92 -9.29
N GLY A 47 17.88 6.70 -8.63
CA GLY A 47 18.57 7.84 -9.21
C GLY A 47 19.44 7.48 -10.43
N ALA A 48 20.01 6.28 -10.46
CA ALA A 48 20.82 5.79 -11.58
C ALA A 48 19.98 5.41 -12.82
N VAL A 49 18.67 5.18 -12.64
CA VAL A 49 17.76 4.77 -13.72
C VAL A 49 17.45 5.96 -14.62
N SER A 50 18.20 6.06 -15.71
CA SER A 50 17.96 7.00 -16.82
C SER A 50 17.85 6.27 -18.15
N MET A 51 17.12 6.85 -19.11
CA MET A 51 16.97 6.27 -20.45
C MET A 51 18.32 5.99 -21.12
N ALA A 52 19.30 6.88 -20.92
CA ALA A 52 20.65 6.72 -21.45
C ALA A 52 21.39 5.57 -20.75
N ARG A 53 21.39 5.54 -19.41
CA ARG A 53 22.08 4.49 -18.64
C ARG A 53 21.53 3.10 -18.96
N VAL A 54 20.22 2.95 -19.06
CA VAL A 54 19.59 1.67 -19.44
C VAL A 54 19.95 1.29 -20.88
N ALA A 55 20.02 2.24 -21.81
CA ALA A 55 20.48 2.00 -23.18
C ALA A 55 21.92 1.49 -23.23
N ASP A 56 22.80 2.14 -22.46
CA ASP A 56 24.22 1.80 -22.36
C ASP A 56 24.42 0.39 -21.82
N VAL A 57 23.72 0.03 -20.73
CA VAL A 57 23.77 -1.33 -20.15
C VAL A 57 23.24 -2.38 -21.16
N LEU A 58 22.23 -2.04 -21.95
CA LEU A 58 21.68 -2.90 -23.00
C LEU A 58 22.52 -2.93 -24.29
N GLY A 59 23.56 -2.10 -24.40
CA GLY A 59 24.41 -1.99 -25.58
C GLY A 59 23.66 -1.46 -26.81
N CYS A 60 22.70 -0.56 -26.61
CA CYS A 60 21.91 0.02 -27.70
C CYS A 60 21.79 1.55 -27.57
N THR A 61 21.23 2.21 -28.59
CA THR A 61 21.04 3.66 -28.55
C THR A 61 19.79 4.04 -27.75
N ALA A 62 19.76 5.21 -27.12
CA ALA A 62 18.56 5.72 -26.46
C ALA A 62 17.34 5.77 -27.41
N MET A 63 17.56 6.11 -28.68
CA MET A 63 16.52 6.07 -29.72
C MET A 63 15.94 4.66 -29.95
N ALA A 64 16.69 3.60 -29.66
CA ALA A 64 16.18 2.25 -29.71
C ALA A 64 15.22 1.95 -28.55
N LEU A 65 15.52 2.43 -27.34
CA LEU A 65 14.62 2.31 -26.19
C LEU A 65 13.30 3.03 -26.42
N TYR A 66 13.32 4.25 -26.96
CA TYR A 66 12.12 5.06 -27.16
C TYR A 66 11.04 4.40 -28.05
N ARG A 67 11.40 3.40 -28.85
CA ARG A 67 10.42 2.59 -29.59
C ARG A 67 9.59 1.66 -28.69
N HIS A 68 10.14 1.26 -27.55
CA HIS A 68 9.55 0.32 -26.61
C HIS A 68 8.96 0.98 -25.36
N VAL A 69 9.53 2.13 -24.95
CA VAL A 69 9.11 2.90 -23.79
C VAL A 69 9.24 4.38 -24.13
N GLU A 70 8.13 5.12 -24.19
CA GLU A 70 8.03 6.46 -24.77
C GLU A 70 8.67 7.55 -23.88
N SER A 71 8.80 7.29 -22.58
CA SER A 71 9.34 8.26 -21.61
C SER A 71 9.94 7.60 -20.37
N LYS A 72 10.70 8.38 -19.58
CA LYS A 72 11.14 7.95 -18.25
C LYS A 72 9.94 7.62 -17.35
N ASP A 73 8.89 8.42 -17.38
CA ASP A 73 7.69 8.20 -16.55
C ASP A 73 6.99 6.87 -16.91
N GLU A 74 6.96 6.52 -18.20
CA GLU A 74 6.47 5.21 -18.63
C GLU A 74 7.36 4.07 -18.12
N LEU A 75 8.68 4.23 -18.16
CA LEU A 75 9.61 3.24 -17.61
C LEU A 75 9.38 3.04 -16.11
N LEU A 76 9.21 4.12 -15.36
CA LEU A 76 8.92 4.07 -13.92
C LEU A 76 7.58 3.38 -13.63
N ALA A 77 6.55 3.59 -14.46
CA ALA A 77 5.27 2.91 -14.32
C ALA A 77 5.37 1.39 -14.60
N LEU A 78 6.19 1.01 -15.58
CA LEU A 78 6.46 -0.41 -15.87
C LEU A 78 7.29 -1.07 -14.75
N LEU A 79 8.27 -0.36 -14.19
CA LEU A 79 9.02 -0.82 -13.02
C LEU A 79 8.11 -1.02 -11.80
N ALA A 80 7.19 -0.10 -11.56
CA ALA A 80 6.24 -0.18 -10.46
C ALA A 80 5.34 -1.43 -10.52
N ASP A 81 4.97 -1.89 -11.72
CA ASP A 81 4.23 -3.14 -11.89
C ASP A 81 5.13 -4.38 -11.85
N HIS A 82 6.36 -4.28 -12.36
CA HIS A 82 7.31 -5.39 -12.36
C HIS A 82 7.66 -5.88 -10.94
N ILE A 83 7.72 -4.99 -9.95
CA ILE A 83 8.00 -5.38 -8.55
C ILE A 83 6.94 -6.32 -7.97
N ALA A 84 5.70 -6.28 -8.49
CA ALA A 84 4.64 -7.19 -8.05
C ALA A 84 4.75 -8.59 -8.67
N GLU A 85 5.57 -8.79 -9.72
CA GLU A 85 5.74 -10.08 -10.41
C GLU A 85 6.27 -11.21 -9.50
N PRO A 86 7.32 -11.01 -8.68
CA PRO A 86 7.86 -12.07 -7.82
C PRO A 86 7.05 -12.31 -6.54
N LEU A 87 5.98 -11.54 -6.28
CA LEU A 87 5.20 -11.70 -5.06
C LEU A 87 4.53 -13.07 -5.01
N THR A 88 4.76 -13.78 -3.92
CA THR A 88 4.12 -15.07 -3.62
C THR A 88 3.56 -15.00 -2.22
N MET A 89 2.31 -15.43 -2.05
CA MET A 89 1.69 -15.44 -0.73
C MET A 89 2.35 -16.51 0.15
N PRO A 90 2.84 -16.16 1.35
CA PRO A 90 3.34 -17.12 2.32
C PRO A 90 2.26 -18.13 2.74
N GLU A 91 2.68 -19.24 3.33
CA GLU A 91 1.75 -20.20 3.92
C GLU A 91 0.91 -19.53 5.03
N HIS A 92 -0.39 -19.82 5.06
CA HIS A 92 -1.34 -19.25 6.01
C HIS A 92 -2.35 -20.32 6.47
N ALA A 93 -3.03 -20.08 7.59
CA ALA A 93 -3.92 -21.06 8.22
C ALA A 93 -5.20 -21.35 7.40
N GLY A 94 -5.50 -20.52 6.40
CA GLY A 94 -6.57 -20.76 5.42
C GLY A 94 -7.86 -19.99 5.73
N ASP A 95 -7.90 -19.28 6.85
CA ASP A 95 -8.92 -18.28 7.13
C ASP A 95 -8.57 -16.93 6.48
N TRP A 96 -9.59 -16.09 6.30
CA TRP A 96 -9.43 -14.80 5.62
C TRP A 96 -8.43 -13.87 6.32
N ARG A 97 -8.33 -13.95 7.65
CA ARG A 97 -7.48 -13.06 8.44
C ARG A 97 -6.02 -13.44 8.25
N SER A 98 -5.67 -14.71 8.44
CA SER A 98 -4.30 -15.18 8.20
C SER A 98 -3.88 -15.00 6.74
N GLY A 99 -4.80 -15.15 5.77
CA GLY A 99 -4.52 -14.90 4.36
C GLY A 99 -4.19 -13.42 4.07
N LEU A 100 -4.96 -12.48 4.60
CA LEU A 100 -4.67 -11.05 4.44
C LEU A 100 -3.41 -10.60 5.18
N GLU A 101 -3.09 -11.23 6.31
CA GLU A 101 -1.83 -11.00 7.01
C GLU A 101 -0.64 -11.42 6.14
N ALA A 102 -0.66 -12.65 5.63
CA ALA A 102 0.38 -13.18 4.73
C ALA A 102 0.53 -12.33 3.46
N TRP A 103 -0.59 -11.93 2.86
CA TRP A 103 -0.63 -11.04 1.70
C TRP A 103 -0.03 -9.65 1.99
N THR A 104 -0.28 -9.10 3.18
CA THR A 104 0.23 -7.77 3.54
C THR A 104 1.73 -7.85 3.84
N ARG A 105 2.16 -8.85 4.60
CA ARG A 105 3.57 -9.07 4.98
C ARG A 105 4.47 -9.24 3.76
N ALA A 106 4.05 -10.05 2.77
CA ALA A 106 4.81 -10.24 1.55
C ALA A 106 5.06 -8.94 0.77
N GLN A 107 4.14 -7.96 0.82
CA GLN A 107 4.38 -6.66 0.19
C GLN A 107 5.32 -5.77 1.00
N ILE A 108 5.23 -5.82 2.33
CA ILE A 108 6.17 -5.10 3.21
C ILE A 108 7.59 -5.63 2.94
N ASP A 109 7.78 -6.94 2.98
CA ASP A 109 9.06 -7.59 2.71
C ASP A 109 9.61 -7.22 1.34
N ALA A 110 8.77 -7.23 0.31
CA ALA A 110 9.17 -6.85 -1.04
C ALA A 110 9.54 -5.36 -1.17
N ALA A 111 8.84 -4.47 -0.46
CA ALA A 111 9.15 -3.04 -0.43
C ALA A 111 10.45 -2.75 0.32
N LEU A 112 10.69 -3.43 1.44
CA LEU A 112 11.93 -3.32 2.22
C LEU A 112 13.13 -3.92 1.47
N ALA A 113 12.93 -5.02 0.74
CA ALA A 113 13.97 -5.63 -0.10
C ALA A 113 14.35 -4.76 -1.31
N ARG A 114 13.46 -3.85 -1.75
CA ARG A 114 13.69 -2.93 -2.88
C ARG A 114 13.32 -1.49 -2.49
N PRO A 115 14.13 -0.83 -1.65
CA PRO A 115 13.84 0.51 -1.12
C PRO A 115 13.55 1.57 -2.19
N TRP A 116 14.17 1.45 -3.36
CA TRP A 116 13.97 2.34 -4.51
C TRP A 116 12.51 2.38 -4.99
N PHE A 117 11.70 1.36 -4.69
CA PHE A 117 10.26 1.37 -4.96
C PHE A 117 9.56 2.53 -4.26
N LEU A 118 9.97 2.84 -3.03
CA LEU A 118 9.38 3.90 -2.21
C LEU A 118 9.80 5.29 -2.71
N GLU A 119 10.82 5.39 -3.55
CA GLU A 119 11.21 6.65 -4.21
C GLU A 119 10.40 6.94 -5.48
N LEU A 120 9.62 5.96 -5.97
CA LEU A 120 8.81 6.16 -7.16
C LEU A 120 7.74 7.24 -6.93
N PRO A 121 7.52 8.13 -7.90
CA PRO A 121 6.40 9.07 -7.83
C PRO A 121 5.07 8.31 -7.72
N LEU A 122 4.16 8.78 -6.87
CA LEU A 122 2.81 8.18 -6.76
C LEU A 122 2.08 8.13 -8.12
N ALA A 123 2.33 9.09 -9.00
CA ALA A 123 1.79 9.12 -10.36
C ALA A 123 2.28 7.96 -11.26
N ALA A 124 3.42 7.35 -10.92
CA ALA A 124 3.98 6.19 -11.61
C ALA A 124 3.39 4.86 -11.07
N ALA A 125 2.77 4.83 -9.90
CA ALA A 125 2.15 3.64 -9.30
C ALA A 125 0.80 3.27 -9.97
N ARG A 126 0.79 3.19 -11.30
CA ARG A 126 -0.37 2.77 -12.08
C ARG A 126 -0.66 1.28 -11.84
N ILE A 127 -1.94 0.93 -11.81
CA ILE A 127 -2.37 -0.46 -11.62
C ILE A 127 -2.10 -1.26 -12.90
N GLY A 128 -1.31 -2.31 -12.75
CA GLY A 128 -0.89 -3.18 -13.82
C GLY A 128 -1.22 -4.65 -13.67
N PRO A 129 -0.95 -5.52 -14.67
CA PRO A 129 -1.39 -6.90 -14.61
C PRO A 129 -0.74 -7.68 -13.47
N ASN A 130 0.50 -7.39 -13.08
CA ASN A 130 1.12 -8.05 -11.94
C ASN A 130 0.48 -7.58 -10.64
N ARG A 131 0.23 -6.27 -10.49
CA ARG A 131 -0.50 -5.73 -9.33
C ARG A 131 -1.94 -6.22 -9.25
N VAL A 132 -2.62 -6.37 -10.39
CA VAL A 132 -3.98 -6.93 -10.44
C VAL A 132 -3.98 -8.40 -10.08
N ARG A 133 -3.00 -9.17 -10.54
CA ARG A 133 -2.83 -10.57 -10.11
C ARG A 133 -2.62 -10.65 -8.59
N TRP A 134 -1.78 -9.78 -8.04
CA TRP A 134 -1.58 -9.73 -6.60
C TRP A 134 -2.84 -9.34 -5.84
N MET A 135 -3.64 -8.41 -6.38
CA MET A 135 -4.95 -8.05 -5.83
C MET A 135 -5.95 -9.21 -5.92
N GLU A 136 -5.93 -9.99 -7.00
CA GLU A 136 -6.79 -11.18 -7.17
C GLU A 136 -6.56 -12.20 -6.03
N GLU A 137 -5.33 -12.41 -5.59
CA GLU A 137 -5.03 -13.29 -4.45
C GLU A 137 -5.76 -12.82 -3.17
N ALA A 138 -5.75 -11.53 -2.87
CA ALA A 138 -6.51 -10.98 -1.72
C ALA A 138 -8.02 -11.12 -1.91
N PHE A 139 -8.53 -10.96 -3.13
CA PHE A 139 -9.94 -11.17 -3.44
C PHE A 139 -10.36 -12.64 -3.32
N ALA A 140 -9.46 -13.58 -3.64
CA ALA A 140 -9.66 -15.00 -3.41
C ALA A 140 -9.74 -15.34 -1.92
N VAL A 141 -8.85 -14.77 -1.09
CA VAL A 141 -8.89 -14.88 0.38
C VAL A 141 -10.21 -14.34 0.94
N LEU A 142 -10.71 -13.23 0.39
CA LEU A 142 -11.95 -12.58 0.79
C LEU A 142 -13.21 -13.19 0.13
N ALA A 143 -13.10 -14.23 -0.70
CA ALA A 143 -14.22 -14.69 -1.55
C ALA A 143 -15.48 -15.01 -0.75
N GLU A 144 -15.33 -15.79 0.32
CA GLU A 144 -16.42 -16.26 1.20
C GLU A 144 -16.77 -15.29 2.34
N VAL A 145 -16.06 -14.17 2.45
CA VAL A 145 -16.36 -13.14 3.46
C VAL A 145 -17.56 -12.32 2.99
N ASP A 146 -18.54 -12.12 3.87
CA ASP A 146 -19.74 -11.31 3.60
C ASP A 146 -19.41 -9.81 3.52
N LEU A 147 -18.80 -9.43 2.41
CA LEU A 147 -18.48 -8.07 2.02
C LEU A 147 -18.87 -7.86 0.56
N ARG A 148 -19.35 -6.66 0.23
CA ARG A 148 -19.57 -6.22 -1.15
C ARG A 148 -18.24 -5.98 -1.86
N GLY A 149 -18.26 -5.96 -3.19
CA GLY A 149 -17.03 -5.79 -3.98
C GLY A 149 -16.30 -4.46 -3.70
N ASP A 150 -17.05 -3.37 -3.46
CA ASP A 150 -16.50 -2.08 -3.06
C ASP A 150 -15.88 -2.12 -1.66
N GLU A 151 -16.46 -2.89 -0.74
CA GLU A 151 -15.93 -3.09 0.62
C GLU A 151 -14.65 -3.93 0.60
N LYS A 152 -14.61 -5.03 -0.18
CA LYS A 152 -13.38 -5.83 -0.38
C LYS A 152 -12.27 -4.97 -0.98
N LEU A 153 -12.59 -4.14 -1.97
CA LEU A 153 -11.63 -3.21 -2.56
C LEU A 153 -11.12 -2.19 -1.54
N ALA A 154 -11.99 -1.66 -0.67
CA ALA A 154 -11.61 -0.73 0.38
C ALA A 154 -10.67 -1.38 1.42
N VAL A 155 -10.93 -2.63 1.82
CA VAL A 155 -10.05 -3.39 2.72
C VAL A 155 -8.67 -3.60 2.10
N VAL A 156 -8.62 -4.07 0.85
CA VAL A 156 -7.34 -4.26 0.13
C VAL A 156 -6.60 -2.93 -0.04
N GLY A 157 -7.32 -1.86 -0.35
CA GLY A 157 -6.76 -0.50 -0.44
C GLY A 157 -6.15 -0.03 0.88
N LEU A 158 -6.85 -0.23 1.99
CA LEU A 158 -6.39 0.13 3.34
C LEU A 158 -5.09 -0.60 3.69
N LEU A 159 -5.03 -1.91 3.44
CA LEU A 159 -3.81 -2.71 3.67
C LEU A 159 -2.65 -2.25 2.79
N ALA A 160 -2.92 -1.93 1.51
CA ALA A 160 -1.89 -1.39 0.62
C ALA A 160 -1.37 -0.01 1.08
N GLN A 161 -2.22 0.85 1.65
CA GLN A 161 -1.78 2.11 2.25
C GLN A 161 -0.94 1.87 3.51
N HIS A 162 -1.33 0.90 4.35
CA HIS A 162 -0.57 0.52 5.53
C HIS A 162 0.84 0.05 5.17
N VAL A 163 0.98 -0.83 4.15
CA VAL A 163 2.28 -1.28 3.62
C VAL A 163 3.17 -0.10 3.23
N LEU A 164 2.65 0.85 2.44
CA LEU A 164 3.43 2.00 1.97
C LEU A 164 3.86 2.92 3.10
N ALA A 165 2.98 3.15 4.08
CA ALA A 165 3.29 3.97 5.24
C ALA A 165 4.38 3.32 6.09
N GLU A 166 4.21 2.03 6.41
CA GLU A 166 5.12 1.26 7.26
C GLU A 166 6.51 1.14 6.63
N ALA A 167 6.58 0.67 5.38
CA ALA A 167 7.85 0.49 4.68
C ALA A 167 8.62 1.82 4.51
N ARG A 168 7.89 2.94 4.31
CA ARG A 168 8.51 4.27 4.23
C ARG A 168 9.08 4.71 5.57
N VAL A 169 8.32 4.58 6.66
CA VAL A 169 8.80 4.93 8.00
C VAL A 169 10.05 4.12 8.36
N GLN A 170 10.05 2.81 8.09
CA GLN A 170 11.21 1.96 8.39
C GLN A 170 12.44 2.34 7.56
N LEU A 171 12.26 2.60 6.26
CA LEU A 171 13.36 3.02 5.41
C LEU A 171 13.94 4.37 5.86
N GLU A 172 13.09 5.38 6.05
CA GLU A 172 13.54 6.74 6.40
C GLU A 172 14.23 6.77 7.77
N THR A 173 13.71 6.02 8.76
CA THR A 173 14.33 5.92 10.09
C THR A 173 15.66 5.18 10.04
N THR A 174 15.77 4.08 9.27
CA THR A 174 17.02 3.32 9.09
C THR A 174 18.10 4.15 8.38
N LEU A 175 17.73 4.90 7.34
CA LEU A 175 18.67 5.80 6.65
C LEU A 175 19.16 6.92 7.55
N ALA A 176 18.26 7.55 8.32
CA ALA A 176 18.63 8.59 9.28
C ALA A 176 19.56 8.05 10.38
N ALA A 177 19.29 6.85 10.89
CA ALA A 177 20.12 6.16 11.87
C ALA A 177 21.51 5.84 11.31
N ALA A 178 21.57 5.32 10.07
CA ALA A 178 22.81 5.05 9.37
C ALA A 178 23.66 6.32 9.18
N ASP A 179 23.04 7.43 8.79
CA ASP A 179 23.72 8.72 8.68
C ASP A 179 24.27 9.21 10.02
N ASP A 180 23.54 8.99 11.11
CA ASP A 180 24.03 9.31 12.44
C ASP A 180 25.25 8.47 12.84
N VAL A 181 25.21 7.15 12.60
CA VAL A 181 26.35 6.26 12.82
C VAL A 181 27.55 6.70 11.98
N ARG A 182 27.37 7.00 10.69
CA ARG A 182 28.43 7.52 9.81
C ARG A 182 29.08 8.77 10.40
N ARG A 183 28.28 9.75 10.84
CA ARG A 183 28.78 10.99 11.46
C ARG A 183 29.57 10.69 12.74
N ARG A 184 29.03 9.89 13.66
CA ARG A 184 29.70 9.54 14.94
C ARG A 184 31.01 8.78 14.74
N ARG A 185 31.08 7.95 13.71
CA ARG A 185 32.26 7.16 13.35
C ARG A 185 33.24 7.89 12.43
N GLY A 186 32.88 9.05 11.90
CA GLY A 186 33.69 9.81 10.95
C GLY A 186 33.86 9.10 9.60
N LEU A 187 32.87 8.29 9.19
CA LEU A 187 32.87 7.57 7.93
C LEU A 187 32.40 8.48 6.76
N PRO A 188 32.82 8.19 5.52
CA PRO A 188 32.25 8.82 4.33
C PRO A 188 30.72 8.73 4.28
N ALA A 189 30.07 9.75 3.72
CA ALA A 189 28.60 9.79 3.61
C ALA A 189 28.04 8.71 2.67
N ASP A 190 28.85 8.25 1.71
CA ASP A 190 28.53 7.22 0.74
C ASP A 190 28.88 5.80 1.21
N THR A 191 29.36 5.61 2.46
CA THR A 191 29.59 4.28 3.01
C THR A 191 28.30 3.45 2.98
N PRO A 192 28.29 2.29 2.30
CA PRO A 192 27.09 1.45 2.17
C PRO A 192 26.51 1.03 3.53
N LEU A 193 25.18 0.92 3.61
CA LEU A 193 24.50 0.45 4.84
C LEU A 193 25.00 -0.93 5.28
N SER A 194 25.32 -1.80 4.32
CA SER A 194 25.86 -3.15 4.56
C SER A 194 27.23 -3.18 5.25
N GLU A 195 27.95 -2.06 5.26
CA GLU A 195 29.25 -1.93 5.93
C GLU A 195 29.13 -1.38 7.36
N LEU A 196 27.93 -0.96 7.78
CA LEU A 196 27.66 -0.47 9.13
C LEU A 196 27.28 -1.64 10.06
N ASP A 197 27.58 -1.52 11.36
CA ASP A 197 27.13 -2.47 12.38
C ASP A 197 25.60 -2.34 12.56
N PRO A 198 24.81 -3.40 12.29
CA PRO A 198 23.36 -3.36 12.44
C PRO A 198 22.90 -2.99 13.85
N ALA A 199 23.64 -3.42 14.89
CA ALA A 199 23.28 -3.09 16.27
C ALA A 199 23.46 -1.59 16.56
N GLU A 200 24.47 -0.95 15.97
CA GLU A 200 24.67 0.49 16.09
C GLU A 200 23.61 1.28 15.34
N VAL A 201 23.21 0.81 14.16
CA VAL A 201 22.13 1.42 13.38
C VAL A 201 20.80 1.32 14.12
N THR A 202 20.45 0.14 14.65
CA THR A 202 19.23 -0.02 15.46
C THR A 202 19.24 0.89 16.69
N ALA A 203 20.37 0.96 17.41
CA ALA A 203 20.51 1.85 18.58
C ALA A 203 20.47 3.34 18.22
N ALA A 204 20.79 3.70 16.97
CA ALA A 204 20.74 5.07 16.46
C ALA A 204 19.38 5.47 15.86
N ASN A 205 18.38 4.59 15.94
CA ASN A 205 17.06 4.87 15.36
C ASN A 205 16.48 6.17 15.97
N PRO A 206 16.13 7.19 15.18
CA PRO A 206 15.62 8.46 15.69
C PRO A 206 14.29 8.34 16.45
N MET A 207 13.54 7.24 16.25
CA MET A 207 12.37 6.95 17.08
C MET A 207 12.74 6.59 18.53
N HIS A 208 13.99 6.21 18.80
CA HIS A 208 14.50 6.02 20.15
C HIS A 208 14.68 7.36 20.90
N ASP A 209 15.07 8.42 20.19
CA ASP A 209 15.16 9.77 20.77
C ASP A 209 13.77 10.32 21.12
N PHE A 210 12.72 9.96 20.37
CA PHE A 210 11.35 10.34 20.68
C PHE A 210 10.92 9.83 22.07
N GLU A 211 11.20 8.57 22.39
CA GLU A 211 10.88 7.98 23.71
C GLU A 211 11.65 8.69 24.84
N THR A 212 12.93 9.00 24.61
CA THR A 212 13.76 9.77 25.54
C THR A 212 13.20 11.17 25.78
N VAL A 213 12.78 11.87 24.72
CA VAL A 213 12.12 13.18 24.82
C VAL A 213 10.85 13.10 25.66
N LEU A 214 10.01 12.08 25.41
CA LEU A 214 8.75 11.94 26.14
C LEU A 214 8.95 11.55 27.62
N HIS A 215 9.97 10.76 27.93
CA HIS A 215 10.25 10.32 29.29
C HIS A 215 11.03 11.37 30.10
N ASP A 216 12.15 11.87 29.58
CA ASP A 216 13.11 12.65 30.34
C ASP A 216 12.96 14.16 30.17
N LEU A 217 12.46 14.62 29.03
CA LEU A 217 12.41 16.05 28.68
C LEU A 217 11.00 16.64 28.77
N ALA A 218 9.95 15.85 28.54
CA ALA A 218 8.57 16.33 28.62
C ALA A 218 8.14 16.56 30.08
N ALA A 219 7.99 17.84 30.45
CA ALA A 219 7.64 18.25 31.81
C ALA A 219 6.24 17.74 32.22
N PRO A 220 6.07 17.22 33.45
CA PRO A 220 4.82 16.60 33.90
C PRO A 220 3.58 17.51 33.87
N GLY A 221 3.76 18.83 34.05
CA GLY A 221 2.67 19.80 34.08
C GLY A 221 2.08 20.13 32.70
N ASP A 222 2.87 19.96 31.64
CA ASP A 222 2.51 20.40 30.30
C ASP A 222 1.81 19.30 29.49
N TYR A 223 2.08 18.02 29.79
CA TYR A 223 1.61 16.85 29.03
C TYR A 223 0.99 15.75 29.92
N PRO A 224 -0.08 16.04 30.69
CA PRO A 224 -0.56 15.15 31.75
C PRO A 224 -1.04 13.78 31.24
N HIS A 225 -1.75 13.74 30.12
CA HIS A 225 -2.27 12.48 29.55
C HIS A 225 -1.16 11.59 28.98
N LEU A 226 -0.16 12.19 28.35
CA LEU A 226 0.97 11.47 27.78
C LEU A 226 1.83 10.84 28.87
N LYS A 227 2.08 11.58 29.96
CA LYS A 227 2.84 11.04 31.10
C LYS A 227 2.09 9.94 31.84
N ALA A 228 0.76 10.07 31.97
CA ALA A 228 -0.05 9.00 32.53
C ALA A 228 0.07 7.71 31.69
N ALA A 229 0.00 7.81 30.36
CA ALA A 229 0.16 6.65 29.48
C ALA A 229 1.56 6.03 29.54
N LEU A 230 2.63 6.84 29.63
CA LEU A 230 4.01 6.35 29.73
C LEU A 230 4.31 5.63 31.05
N ALA A 231 3.65 6.01 32.15
CA ALA A 231 3.85 5.38 33.45
C ALA A 231 3.44 3.89 33.47
N ASP A 232 2.49 3.51 32.60
CA ASP A 232 1.96 2.16 32.47
C ASP A 232 2.62 1.36 31.32
N MET A 233 3.56 1.94 30.58
CA MET A 233 4.26 1.24 29.49
C MET A 233 5.40 0.35 30.00
N PRO A 234 5.56 -0.87 29.47
CA PRO A 234 6.65 -1.76 29.87
C PRO A 234 8.02 -1.29 29.32
N ALA A 235 9.06 -1.38 30.16
CA ALA A 235 10.42 -0.90 29.84
C ALA A 235 11.03 -1.36 28.50
N PRO A 236 10.83 -2.59 27.99
CA PRO A 236 11.37 -3.00 26.68
C PRO A 236 10.80 -2.22 25.50
N VAL A 237 9.54 -1.76 25.62
CA VAL A 237 8.89 -0.86 24.64
C VAL A 237 9.52 0.53 24.68
N LEU A 238 10.15 0.90 25.81
CA LEU A 238 10.72 2.22 26.12
C LEU A 238 12.25 2.31 25.91
N THR A 239 12.94 1.17 25.72
CA THR A 239 14.41 1.12 25.56
C THR A 239 14.83 0.92 24.10
N GLY A 240 13.94 1.12 23.13
CA GLY A 240 14.27 1.02 21.70
C GLY A 240 14.64 -0.38 21.19
N ALA A 241 14.52 -1.42 22.02
CA ALA A 241 14.66 -2.81 21.60
C ALA A 241 13.35 -3.32 20.97
N ARG A 242 12.74 -2.51 20.10
CA ARG A 242 11.59 -2.98 19.33
C ARG A 242 12.09 -3.74 18.13
N ASP A 243 11.62 -4.96 18.05
CA ASP A 243 11.68 -5.75 16.83
C ASP A 243 10.81 -5.04 15.77
N PRO A 244 11.36 -4.55 14.64
CA PRO A 244 10.58 -3.94 13.58
C PRO A 244 9.40 -4.80 13.12
N ASP A 245 9.57 -6.13 13.19
CA ASP A 245 8.51 -7.09 12.87
C ASP A 245 7.35 -7.00 13.86
N ALA A 246 7.62 -6.70 15.15
CA ALA A 246 6.57 -6.55 16.17
C ALA A 246 5.73 -5.28 16.00
N GLU A 247 6.31 -4.19 15.46
CA GLU A 247 5.55 -2.98 15.15
C GLU A 247 4.63 -3.18 13.95
N ILE A 248 5.15 -3.82 12.90
CA ILE A 248 4.35 -4.26 11.74
C ILE A 248 3.19 -5.14 12.22
N ASP A 249 3.48 -6.14 13.05
CA ASP A 249 2.48 -7.10 13.53
C ASP A 249 1.37 -6.41 14.33
N LEU A 250 1.72 -5.44 15.19
CA LEU A 250 0.73 -4.68 15.95
C LEU A 250 -0.13 -3.80 15.03
N GLY A 251 0.49 -3.03 14.13
CA GLY A 251 -0.21 -2.15 13.21
C GLY A 251 -1.18 -2.92 12.30
N LEU A 252 -0.69 -4.01 11.70
CA LEU A 252 -1.47 -4.90 10.87
C LEU A 252 -2.59 -5.59 11.66
N GLY A 253 -2.28 -6.06 12.88
CA GLY A 253 -3.25 -6.65 13.79
C GLY A 253 -4.41 -5.70 14.10
N LEU A 254 -4.12 -4.45 14.43
CA LEU A 254 -5.13 -3.42 14.70
C LEU A 254 -6.00 -3.10 13.47
N VAL A 255 -5.40 -3.05 12.28
CA VAL A 255 -6.15 -2.85 11.03
C VAL A 255 -7.09 -4.04 10.78
N LEU A 256 -6.60 -5.27 10.91
CA LEU A 256 -7.39 -6.47 10.70
C LEU A 256 -8.48 -6.65 11.77
N ASP A 257 -8.23 -6.26 13.02
CA ASP A 257 -9.24 -6.23 14.09
C ASP A 257 -10.39 -5.27 13.75
N GLY A 258 -10.06 -4.10 13.18
CA GLY A 258 -11.05 -3.15 12.69
C GLY A 258 -11.89 -3.71 11.54
N VAL A 259 -11.26 -4.40 10.59
CA VAL A 259 -11.96 -5.09 9.48
C VAL A 259 -12.85 -6.21 10.02
N GLU A 260 -12.36 -7.01 10.96
CA GLU A 260 -13.12 -8.09 11.59
C GLU A 260 -14.34 -7.55 12.35
N ALA A 261 -14.17 -6.47 13.12
CA ALA A 261 -15.26 -5.80 13.81
C ALA A 261 -16.32 -5.27 12.82
N TYR A 262 -15.88 -4.70 11.69
CA TYR A 262 -16.77 -4.24 10.61
C TYR A 262 -17.58 -5.38 10.00
N VAL A 263 -16.92 -6.51 9.66
CA VAL A 263 -17.59 -7.72 9.14
C VAL A 263 -18.61 -8.25 10.14
N ARG A 264 -18.26 -8.36 11.42
CA ARG A 264 -19.17 -8.83 12.48
C ARG A 264 -20.39 -7.93 12.63
N ALA A 265 -20.21 -6.62 12.63
CA ALA A 265 -21.30 -5.65 12.77
C ALA A 265 -22.30 -5.74 11.61
N ARG A 266 -21.80 -6.02 10.39
CA ARG A 266 -22.63 -6.23 9.21
C ARG A 266 -23.44 -7.53 9.29
N SER A 267 -22.81 -8.63 9.69
CA SER A 267 -23.46 -9.94 9.84
C SER A 267 -24.54 -9.96 10.92
N ALA A 268 -24.43 -9.09 11.94
CA ALA A 268 -25.42 -8.95 12.99
C ALA A 268 -26.75 -8.31 12.51
N GLY A 269 -26.77 -7.69 11.33
CA GLY A 269 -27.91 -6.92 10.82
C GLY A 269 -28.21 -5.66 11.65
N PRO A 270 -29.15 -4.81 11.22
CA PRO A 270 -29.61 -3.71 12.05
C PRO A 270 -30.25 -4.27 13.34
N PRO A 271 -30.07 -3.61 14.51
CA PRO A 271 -30.71 -4.05 15.74
C PRO A 271 -32.23 -4.20 15.52
N PRO A 272 -32.88 -5.22 16.12
CA PRO A 272 -34.32 -5.40 15.98
C PRO A 272 -35.01 -4.10 16.35
N ARG A 273 -35.91 -3.62 15.47
CA ARG A 273 -36.73 -2.45 15.78
C ARG A 273 -37.37 -2.70 17.15
N PRO A 274 -37.29 -1.75 18.10
CA PRO A 274 -37.99 -1.89 19.36
C PRO A 274 -39.45 -2.20 19.04
N PRO A 275 -40.10 -3.11 19.80
CA PRO A 275 -41.50 -3.43 19.58
C PRO A 275 -42.24 -2.10 19.54
N GLY A 276 -42.82 -1.80 18.37
CA GLY A 276 -43.50 -0.53 18.14
C GLY A 276 -44.44 -0.32 19.31
N ASP A 277 -44.34 0.84 19.96
CA ASP A 277 -45.33 1.21 20.94
C ASP A 277 -46.66 1.07 20.21
N GLY A 278 -47.52 0.21 20.74
CA GLY A 278 -48.90 0.16 20.28
C GLY A 278 -49.49 1.51 20.61
N THR A 279 -49.33 2.50 19.72
CA THR A 279 -50.04 3.75 19.83
C THR A 279 -51.49 3.43 19.55
N VAL A 280 -52.18 3.21 20.66
CA VAL A 280 -53.60 3.38 20.92
C VAL A 280 -54.25 4.25 19.85
N GLY A 281 -55.33 3.71 19.26
CA GLY A 281 -56.08 4.33 18.18
C GLY A 281 -56.43 5.80 18.43
N GLY A 282 -56.00 6.65 17.49
CA GLY A 282 -56.56 7.98 17.30
C GLY A 282 -57.95 7.91 16.65
N PRO A 283 -58.86 8.84 16.96
CA PRO A 283 -60.27 8.73 16.63
C PRO A 283 -60.53 8.83 15.12
N ARG A 284 -61.42 7.97 14.64
CA ARG A 284 -61.96 7.98 13.28
C ARG A 284 -62.71 9.30 13.05
N HIS A 285 -62.13 10.22 12.29
CA HIS A 285 -62.90 11.31 11.72
C HIS A 285 -63.72 10.79 10.53
N HIS A 286 -65.03 10.70 10.75
CA HIS A 286 -66.05 10.56 9.73
C HIS A 286 -66.10 11.87 8.94
N GLY A 287 -65.54 11.88 7.73
CA GLY A 287 -65.61 12.99 6.78
C GLY A 287 -66.37 12.54 5.55
N SER A 288 -67.59 13.04 5.43
CA SER A 288 -68.60 12.69 4.44
C SER A 288 -68.10 12.83 3.00
N ARG A 289 -68.44 11.84 2.17
CA ARG A 289 -68.63 12.04 0.73
C ARG A 289 -69.77 13.04 0.54
N ASP A 290 -69.58 14.01 -0.34
CA ASP A 290 -70.67 14.42 -1.21
C ASP A 290 -70.13 14.88 -2.57
N ASP A 291 -70.81 14.43 -3.61
CA ASP A 291 -70.51 14.52 -5.02
C ASP A 291 -70.79 15.92 -5.62
N ARG A 292 -70.10 16.23 -6.73
CA ARG A 292 -70.58 16.88 -7.99
C ARG A 292 -69.36 17.40 -8.78
N ILE A 293 -68.91 16.76 -9.86
CA ILE A 293 -69.41 16.83 -11.26
C ILE A 293 -69.42 18.27 -11.83
N GLY A 294 -68.69 18.47 -12.93
CA GLY A 294 -68.76 19.65 -13.81
C GLY A 294 -67.37 20.08 -14.33
N ASP A 295 -66.74 19.36 -15.24
CA ASP A 295 -66.81 19.59 -16.70
C ASP A 295 -65.92 20.77 -17.16
N ARG A 296 -64.87 20.45 -17.92
CA ARG A 296 -64.01 21.38 -18.68
C ARG A 296 -64.41 21.28 -20.15
N PRO A 297 -64.48 22.41 -20.87
CA PRO A 297 -63.66 22.45 -22.08
C PRO A 297 -62.99 23.80 -22.40
N ALA A 298 -61.86 23.66 -23.10
CA ALA A 298 -61.25 24.46 -24.17
C ALA A 298 -61.10 25.99 -24.05
N GLY A 299 -59.85 26.42 -24.27
CA GLY A 299 -59.40 27.79 -24.52
C GLY A 299 -57.88 27.84 -24.54
#